data_AF-A0A5E4D6T9-F1
#
_entry.id   AF-A0A5E4D6T9-F1
#
_cell.length_a   1.000
_cell.length_b   1.000
_cell.length_c   1.000
_cell.angle_alpha   90.00
_cell.angle_beta   90.00
_cell.angle_gamma   90.00
#
_symmetry.space_group_name_H-M   'P 1'
#
loop_
_entity.id
_entity.type
_entity.pdbx_description
1 polymer ?
#
loop_
_entity_poly.entity_id
_entity_poly.type
_entity_poly.pdbx_seq_one_letter_code
_entity_poly.pdbx_strand_id
1 'polypeptide(L)'
;GTGLGGNCTGCVICSEENGCSTCQQRLFLFIRREGIRQYGKCVHDCPLGFFGIRGQEVNRCKKCGATCESCFSQDFCIRCKRRFYLYKGKCLPSCPPGTLTHQNTQECQETRKLTWQKATWPWEPSTTEAGHGPSNRRGLPTPCLPEQQPHSPPASGGSFPIPTSREAPPH
;
A
#
# COMPACT_ATOMS: atom_id res chain seq x y z
N GLY A 1 -38.95 23.93 -16.41
CA GLY A 1 -38.24 22.88 -15.67
C GLY A 1 -36.85 22.75 -16.25
N THR A 2 -35.82 22.96 -15.45
CA THR A 2 -34.41 22.86 -15.85
C THR A 2 -34.02 21.40 -16.03
N GLY A 3 -33.85 20.97 -17.27
CA GLY A 3 -33.44 19.61 -17.61
C GLY A 3 -32.03 19.30 -17.10
N LEU A 4 -31.88 18.17 -16.41
CA LEU A 4 -30.63 17.56 -15.94
C LEU A 4 -29.76 17.05 -17.13
N GLY A 5 -29.43 17.92 -18.08
CA GLY A 5 -28.48 17.65 -19.17
C GLY A 5 -27.05 17.92 -18.70
N GLY A 6 -26.19 16.91 -18.79
CA GLY A 6 -24.83 16.94 -18.25
C GLY A 6 -24.04 18.20 -18.65
N ASN A 7 -23.41 18.85 -17.67
CA ASN A 7 -22.54 19.98 -17.90
C ASN A 7 -21.30 19.51 -18.71
N CYS A 8 -21.34 19.69 -20.03
CA CYS A 8 -20.34 19.20 -20.99
C CYS A 8 -19.09 20.09 -21.06
N THR A 9 -18.56 20.45 -19.89
CA THR A 9 -17.32 21.21 -19.77
C THR A 9 -16.13 20.34 -20.16
N GLY A 10 -15.25 20.84 -21.04
CA GLY A 10 -14.06 20.11 -21.49
C GLY A 10 -14.35 18.94 -22.44
N CYS A 11 -15.55 18.90 -23.01
CA CYS A 11 -15.98 17.89 -23.96
C CYS A 11 -15.90 18.42 -25.42
N VAL A 12 -15.44 17.56 -26.34
CA VAL A 12 -15.42 17.84 -27.79
C VAL A 12 -16.73 17.39 -28.43
N ILE A 13 -17.23 16.19 -28.08
CA ILE A 13 -18.47 15.64 -28.62
C ILE A 13 -19.41 15.30 -27.47
N CYS A 14 -20.51 16.06 -27.36
CA CYS A 14 -21.49 15.94 -26.28
C CYS A 14 -22.88 15.62 -26.84
N SER A 15 -23.65 14.81 -26.11
CA SER A 15 -25.04 14.47 -26.41
C SER A 15 -25.87 14.51 -25.12
N GLU A 16 -27.16 14.86 -25.23
CA GLU A 16 -28.03 14.99 -24.05
C GLU A 16 -28.25 13.66 -23.31
N GLU A 17 -28.28 12.54 -24.05
CA GLU A 17 -28.54 11.22 -23.46
C GLU A 17 -27.28 10.56 -22.89
N ASN A 18 -26.17 10.64 -23.63
CA ASN A 18 -24.92 9.94 -23.34
C ASN A 18 -23.87 10.83 -22.65
N GLY A 19 -24.16 12.12 -22.46
CA GLY A 19 -23.18 13.09 -22.00
C GLY A 19 -22.02 13.23 -22.99
N CYS A 20 -20.81 13.32 -22.47
CA CYS A 20 -19.61 13.45 -23.29
C CYS A 20 -19.12 12.10 -23.83
N SER A 21 -18.85 12.01 -25.14
CA SER A 21 -18.20 10.84 -25.75
C SER A 21 -16.70 11.03 -25.96
N THR A 22 -16.25 12.26 -26.22
CA THR A 22 -14.83 12.58 -26.47
C THR A 22 -14.40 13.81 -25.69
N CYS A 23 -13.37 13.67 -24.86
CA CYS A 23 -12.83 14.75 -24.04
C CYS A 23 -11.66 15.47 -24.75
N GLN A 24 -11.37 16.70 -24.32
CA GLN A 24 -10.13 17.38 -24.70
C GLN A 24 -8.89 16.57 -24.26
N GLN A 25 -7.78 16.69 -24.99
CA GLN A 25 -6.57 15.85 -24.86
C GLN A 25 -5.94 15.79 -23.46
N ARG A 26 -6.25 16.74 -22.56
CA ARG A 26 -5.74 16.78 -21.18
C ARG A 26 -6.67 16.15 -20.14
N LEU A 27 -7.92 15.85 -20.52
CA LEU A 27 -8.96 15.36 -19.63
C LEU A 27 -9.19 13.86 -19.83
N PHE A 28 -9.70 13.22 -18.79
CA PHE A 28 -10.09 11.81 -18.81
C PHE A 28 -11.61 11.68 -18.93
N LEU A 29 -12.04 10.80 -19.84
CA LEU A 29 -13.42 10.38 -19.95
C LEU A 29 -13.79 9.45 -18.79
N PHE A 30 -14.74 9.88 -17.97
CA PHE A 30 -15.32 9.11 -16.87
C PHE A 30 -16.78 8.78 -17.16
N ILE A 31 -17.14 7.50 -17.14
CA ILE A 31 -18.52 7.04 -17.33
C ILE A 31 -19.21 6.93 -15.98
N ARG A 32 -20.17 7.81 -15.70
CA ARG A 32 -21.01 7.79 -14.49
C ARG A 32 -22.25 6.95 -14.74
N ARG A 33 -22.60 6.09 -13.76
CA ARG A 33 -23.84 5.29 -13.79
C ARG A 33 -24.83 5.87 -12.79
N GLU A 34 -26.04 6.17 -13.26
CA GLU A 34 -27.12 6.74 -12.45
C GLU A 34 -28.41 5.99 -12.79
N GLY A 35 -28.75 5.01 -11.95
CA GLY A 35 -29.78 4.02 -12.26
C GLY A 35 -29.41 3.20 -13.50
N ILE A 36 -30.24 3.25 -14.52
CA ILE A 36 -30.05 2.54 -15.81
C ILE A 36 -29.20 3.36 -16.79
N ARG A 37 -29.09 4.68 -16.58
CA ARG A 37 -28.42 5.60 -17.50
C ARG A 37 -26.91 5.59 -17.28
N GLN A 38 -26.17 5.68 -18.37
CA GLN A 38 -24.73 5.88 -18.35
C GLN A 38 -24.41 7.12 -19.18
N TYR A 39 -23.68 8.06 -18.59
CA TYR A 39 -23.24 9.24 -19.30
C TYR A 39 -21.77 9.53 -19.03
N GLY A 40 -21.09 10.05 -20.04
CA GLY A 40 -19.71 10.45 -19.95
C GLY A 40 -19.54 11.86 -19.40
N LYS A 41 -18.51 12.05 -18.59
CA LYS A 41 -18.07 13.33 -18.05
C LYS A 41 -16.56 13.43 -18.19
N CYS A 42 -16.06 14.60 -18.58
CA CYS A 42 -14.62 14.85 -18.61
C CYS A 42 -14.15 15.34 -17.24
N VAL A 43 -13.07 14.75 -16.74
CA VAL A 43 -12.46 15.10 -15.45
C VAL A 43 -10.95 15.26 -15.59
N HIS A 44 -10.35 16.11 -14.76
CA HIS A 44 -8.89 16.25 -14.70
C HIS A 44 -8.23 15.03 -14.05
N ASP A 45 -8.81 14.55 -12.95
CA ASP A 45 -8.36 13.38 -12.22
C ASP A 45 -9.48 12.36 -12.09
N CYS A 46 -9.13 11.08 -12.21
CA CYS A 46 -10.09 10.01 -12.04
C CYS A 46 -10.53 9.89 -10.57
N PRO A 47 -11.82 9.65 -10.30
CA PRO A 47 -12.34 9.53 -8.94
C PRO A 47 -11.82 8.27 -8.23
N LEU A 48 -12.02 8.21 -6.91
CA LEU A 48 -11.63 7.06 -6.09
C LEU A 48 -12.18 5.73 -6.65
N GLY A 49 -11.34 4.70 -6.63
CA GLY A 49 -11.64 3.40 -7.24
C GLY A 49 -11.48 3.35 -8.76
N PHE A 50 -10.96 4.42 -9.39
CA PHE A 50 -10.61 4.45 -10.81
C PHE A 50 -9.16 4.92 -10.99
N PHE A 51 -8.56 4.53 -12.10
CA PHE A 51 -7.25 4.99 -12.53
C PHE A 51 -7.32 5.52 -13.97
N GLY A 52 -6.51 6.54 -14.26
CA GLY A 52 -6.45 7.15 -15.58
C GLY A 52 -5.58 6.34 -16.54
N ILE A 53 -6.11 6.02 -17.71
CA ILE A 53 -5.37 5.41 -18.81
C ILE A 53 -5.27 6.44 -19.93
N ARG A 54 -4.03 6.74 -20.35
CA ARG A 54 -3.78 7.53 -21.55
C ARG A 54 -3.78 6.61 -22.76
N GLY A 55 -4.83 6.68 -23.56
CA GLY A 55 -4.95 5.94 -24.82
C GLY A 55 -4.39 6.75 -25.99
N GLN A 56 -4.22 6.11 -27.14
CA GLN A 56 -3.81 6.81 -28.37
C GLN A 56 -4.86 7.84 -28.82
N GLU A 57 -6.15 7.51 -28.66
CA GLU A 57 -7.25 8.38 -29.11
C GLU A 57 -7.94 9.14 -27.97
N VAL A 58 -8.21 8.47 -26.84
CA VAL A 58 -8.96 9.05 -25.72
C VAL A 58 -8.35 8.60 -24.39
N ASN A 59 -8.13 9.56 -23.49
CA ASN A 59 -7.81 9.27 -22.10
C ASN A 59 -9.09 8.89 -21.36
N ARG A 60 -9.06 7.80 -20.59
CA ARG A 60 -10.26 7.29 -19.92
C ARG A 60 -9.99 6.83 -18.49
N CYS A 61 -10.98 6.96 -17.62
CA CYS A 61 -10.92 6.41 -16.27
C CYS A 61 -11.42 4.96 -16.29
N LYS A 62 -10.57 4.03 -15.86
CA LYS A 62 -10.94 2.62 -15.72
C LYS A 62 -11.07 2.25 -14.25
N LYS A 63 -12.07 1.43 -13.93
CA LYS A 63 -12.30 0.98 -12.56
C LYS A 63 -11.18 0.04 -12.10
N CYS A 64 -10.72 0.23 -10.87
CA CYS A 64 -9.80 -0.70 -10.20
C CYS A 64 -10.45 -2.08 -10.01
N GLY A 65 -9.61 -3.10 -9.77
CA GLY A 65 -10.07 -4.45 -9.45
C GLY A 65 -10.98 -4.51 -8.22
N ALA A 66 -11.81 -5.55 -8.11
CA ALA A 66 -12.83 -5.65 -7.06
C ALA A 66 -12.29 -5.62 -5.62
N THR A 67 -11.04 -6.05 -5.42
CA THR A 67 -10.35 -6.12 -4.12
C THR A 67 -9.50 -4.89 -3.80
N CYS A 68 -9.35 -3.98 -4.77
CA CYS A 68 -8.51 -2.80 -4.67
C CYS A 68 -9.38 -1.54 -4.47
N GLU A 69 -8.94 -0.65 -3.58
CA GLU A 69 -9.59 0.64 -3.32
C GLU A 69 -8.97 1.76 -4.16
N SER A 70 -7.64 1.79 -4.28
CA SER A 70 -6.92 2.71 -5.17
C SER A 70 -5.80 1.99 -5.88
N CYS A 71 -5.74 2.13 -7.21
CA CYS A 71 -4.78 1.46 -8.06
C CYS A 71 -4.02 2.46 -8.93
N PHE A 72 -2.76 2.16 -9.20
CA PHE A 72 -1.94 2.89 -10.17
C PHE A 72 -2.22 2.40 -11.59
N SER A 73 -2.38 1.08 -11.74
CA SER A 73 -2.68 0.40 -12.99
C SER A 73 -3.65 -0.74 -12.75
N GLN A 74 -4.01 -1.46 -13.81
CA GLN A 74 -4.87 -2.65 -13.70
C GLN A 74 -4.29 -3.72 -12.77
N ASP A 75 -2.96 -3.88 -12.79
CA ASP A 75 -2.24 -4.95 -12.10
C ASP A 75 -1.55 -4.47 -10.82
N PHE A 76 -1.48 -3.16 -10.62
CA PHE A 76 -0.78 -2.56 -9.48
C PHE A 76 -1.76 -1.74 -8.63
N CYS A 77 -2.14 -2.33 -7.51
CA CYS A 77 -2.91 -1.71 -6.45
C CYS A 77 -1.99 -0.99 -5.45
N ILE A 78 -2.40 0.20 -5.04
CA ILE A 78 -1.72 1.02 -4.02
C ILE A 78 -2.38 0.79 -2.66
N ARG A 79 -3.71 0.63 -2.61
CA ARG A 79 -4.46 0.41 -1.37
C ARG A 79 -5.55 -0.63 -1.55
N CYS A 80 -5.52 -1.66 -0.73
CA CYS A 80 -6.52 -2.72 -0.72
C CYS A 80 -7.77 -2.33 0.06
N LYS A 81 -8.90 -2.93 -0.27
CA LYS A 81 -10.11 -2.80 0.54
C LYS A 81 -9.91 -3.49 1.90
N ARG A 82 -10.74 -3.09 2.88
CA ARG A 82 -10.76 -3.75 4.20
C ARG A 82 -10.91 -5.27 4.03
N ARG A 83 -10.19 -6.04 4.85
CA ARG A 83 -10.09 -7.51 4.83
C ARG A 83 -9.18 -8.10 3.75
N PHE A 84 -8.52 -7.28 2.93
CA PHE A 84 -7.48 -7.73 2.01
C PHE A 84 -6.12 -7.18 2.44
N TYR A 85 -5.06 -7.93 2.13
CA TYR A 85 -3.69 -7.58 2.38
C TYR A 85 -2.96 -7.27 1.09
N LEU A 86 -2.19 -6.18 1.10
CA LEU A 86 -1.39 -5.77 -0.05
C LEU A 86 -0.09 -6.59 -0.11
N TYR A 87 0.15 -7.25 -1.22
CA TYR A 87 1.38 -7.99 -1.49
C TYR A 87 1.81 -7.78 -2.94
N LYS A 88 3.00 -7.19 -3.15
CA LYS A 88 3.59 -6.93 -4.48
C LYS A 88 2.61 -6.27 -5.46
N GLY A 89 1.84 -5.29 -4.97
CA GLY A 89 0.84 -4.57 -5.78
C GLY A 89 -0.49 -5.31 -5.96
N LYS A 90 -0.70 -6.47 -5.35
CA LYS A 90 -1.96 -7.24 -5.43
C LYS A 90 -2.64 -7.35 -4.08
N CYS A 91 -3.97 -7.39 -4.09
CA CYS A 91 -4.77 -7.54 -2.88
C CYS A 91 -5.23 -8.98 -2.71
N LEU A 92 -4.79 -9.63 -1.63
CA LEU A 92 -5.06 -11.03 -1.33
C LEU A 92 -5.86 -11.15 -0.01
N PRO A 93 -6.74 -12.15 0.13
CA PRO A 93 -7.49 -12.36 1.38
C PRO A 93 -6.59 -12.80 2.55
N SER A 94 -5.43 -13.40 2.26
CA SER A 94 -4.42 -13.82 3.22
C SER A 94 -3.02 -13.66 2.64
N CYS A 95 -2.01 -13.51 3.51
CA CYS A 95 -0.62 -13.42 3.09
C CYS A 95 -0.07 -14.78 2.63
N PRO A 96 0.71 -14.83 1.54
CA PRO A 96 1.31 -16.06 1.05
C PRO A 96 2.38 -16.62 2.01
N PRO A 97 2.74 -17.92 1.89
CA PRO A 97 3.79 -18.52 2.71
C PRO A 97 5.11 -17.76 2.62
N GLY A 98 5.80 -17.58 3.76
CA GLY A 98 7.04 -16.81 3.83
C GLY A 98 6.85 -15.29 3.95
N THR A 99 5.61 -14.84 4.15
CA THR A 99 5.30 -13.44 4.44
C THR A 99 4.41 -13.35 5.68
N LEU A 100 4.53 -12.27 6.44
CA LEU A 100 3.68 -11.99 7.60
C LEU A 100 2.93 -10.66 7.40
N THR A 101 1.75 -10.59 7.99
CA THR A 101 0.95 -9.38 8.03
C THR A 101 1.61 -8.37 8.97
N HIS A 102 1.90 -7.18 8.46
CA HIS A 102 2.35 -6.09 9.30
C HIS A 102 1.15 -5.55 10.11
N GLN A 103 1.27 -5.50 11.43
CA GLN A 103 0.15 -5.31 12.37
C GLN A 103 -0.62 -3.99 12.17
N ASN A 104 -0.03 -3.00 11.50
CA ASN A 104 -0.64 -1.68 11.33
C ASN A 104 -0.98 -1.29 9.88
N THR A 105 -0.36 -1.91 8.87
CA THR A 105 -0.46 -1.43 7.47
C THR A 105 -1.28 -2.32 6.54
N GLN A 106 -1.79 -3.47 7.00
CA GLN A 106 -2.47 -4.45 6.14
C GLN A 106 -1.63 -4.85 4.91
N GLU A 107 -0.32 -4.92 5.09
CA GLU A 107 0.64 -5.30 4.06
C GLU A 107 1.31 -6.62 4.44
N CYS A 108 1.60 -7.44 3.43
CA CYS A 108 2.39 -8.65 3.58
C CYS A 108 3.86 -8.30 3.38
N GLN A 109 4.67 -8.41 4.44
CA GLN A 109 6.12 -8.26 4.36
C GLN A 109 6.78 -9.63 4.34
N GLU A 110 7.82 -9.76 3.53
CA GLU A 110 8.64 -10.96 3.52
C GLU A 110 9.28 -11.12 4.89
N THR A 111 9.13 -12.30 5.49
CA THR A 111 9.97 -12.63 6.63
C THR A 111 11.36 -12.80 6.08
N ARG A 112 12.27 -11.88 6.39
CA ARG A 112 13.69 -12.24 6.37
C ARG A 112 13.76 -13.47 7.23
N LYS A 113 14.04 -14.62 6.60
CA LYS A 113 14.45 -15.79 7.34
C LYS A 113 15.65 -15.30 8.13
N LEU A 114 15.44 -15.08 9.43
CA LEU A 114 16.47 -15.37 10.40
C LEU A 114 16.65 -16.87 10.24
N THR A 115 17.37 -17.27 9.18
CA THR A 115 18.08 -18.53 9.18
C THR A 115 18.84 -18.42 10.48
N TRP A 116 18.48 -19.27 11.45
CA TRP A 116 19.40 -19.66 12.49
C TRP A 116 20.61 -20.21 11.73
N GLN A 117 21.50 -19.30 11.32
CA GLN A 117 22.84 -19.66 10.95
C GLN A 117 23.32 -20.31 12.23
N LYS A 118 23.39 -21.64 12.20
CA LYS A 118 24.12 -22.38 13.21
C LYS A 118 25.47 -21.67 13.29
N ALA A 119 25.68 -20.92 14.37
CA ALA A 119 26.99 -20.41 14.68
C ALA A 119 27.81 -21.66 14.98
N THR A 120 28.46 -22.20 13.96
CA THR A 120 29.48 -23.23 14.12
C THR A 120 30.66 -22.51 14.73
N TRP A 121 30.64 -22.37 16.06
CA TRP A 121 31.79 -21.91 16.80
C TRP A 121 32.93 -22.89 16.56
N PRO A 122 34.12 -22.45 16.10
CA PRO A 122 35.28 -23.30 16.05
C PRO A 122 35.83 -23.36 17.48
N TRP A 123 35.34 -24.30 18.27
CA TRP A 123 36.14 -24.78 19.39
C TRP A 123 36.28 -26.29 19.23
N GLU A 124 37.51 -26.69 18.95
CA GLU A 124 37.96 -28.07 18.89
C GLU A 124 37.78 -28.78 20.24
N PRO A 125 37.72 -30.13 20.24
CA PRO A 125 37.34 -30.89 21.41
C PRO A 125 38.50 -31.00 22.38
N SER A 126 38.37 -30.41 23.57
CA SER A 126 39.23 -30.76 24.69
C SER A 126 38.63 -31.98 25.41
N THR A 127 39.18 -33.15 25.11
CA THR A 127 39.00 -34.40 25.86
C THR A 127 39.50 -34.22 27.29
N THR A 128 38.66 -34.49 28.30
CA THR A 128 39.15 -35.05 29.57
C THR A 128 38.03 -35.81 30.29
N GLU A 129 38.25 -37.11 30.48
CA GLU A 129 37.44 -37.99 31.32
C GLU A 129 37.58 -37.64 32.81
N ALA A 130 36.49 -37.77 33.58
CA ALA A 130 36.49 -38.29 34.95
C ALA A 130 35.06 -38.51 35.51
N GLY A 131 34.67 -39.78 35.67
CA GLY A 131 34.19 -40.37 36.93
C GLY A 131 32.82 -40.04 37.56
N HIS A 132 31.95 -41.07 37.58
CA HIS A 132 30.99 -41.51 38.62
C HIS A 132 29.74 -40.67 39.03
N GLY A 133 28.56 -41.25 38.75
CA GLY A 133 27.43 -41.30 39.71
C GLY A 133 26.09 -40.69 39.25
N PRO A 134 24.93 -41.37 39.38
CA PRO A 134 23.69 -41.03 38.67
C PRO A 134 22.71 -40.21 39.51
N SER A 135 21.94 -39.31 38.89
CA SER A 135 20.61 -38.92 39.41
C SER A 135 19.73 -38.25 38.36
N ASN A 136 18.60 -38.91 38.16
CA ASN A 136 17.48 -38.59 37.30
C ASN A 136 16.74 -37.32 37.79
N ARG A 137 16.63 -36.27 36.97
CA ARG A 137 15.48 -35.34 37.01
C ARG A 137 15.12 -34.89 35.60
N ARG A 138 13.96 -35.35 35.14
CA ARG A 138 13.22 -34.77 34.01
C ARG A 138 12.82 -33.33 34.37
N GLY A 139 13.57 -32.35 33.86
CA GLY A 139 13.16 -30.94 33.83
C GLY A 139 12.53 -30.63 32.47
N LEU A 140 11.29 -30.15 32.47
CA LEU A 140 10.61 -29.61 31.29
C LEU A 140 11.45 -28.50 30.63
N PRO A 141 11.46 -28.37 29.29
CA PRO A 141 12.10 -27.23 28.64
C PRO A 141 11.35 -25.96 29.05
N THR A 142 12.08 -25.04 29.68
CA THR A 142 11.64 -23.68 29.98
C THR A 142 11.27 -22.98 28.67
N PRO A 143 10.11 -22.28 28.55
CA PRO A 143 9.84 -21.48 27.37
C PRO A 143 10.82 -20.31 27.36
N CYS A 144 11.72 -20.26 26.36
CA CYS A 144 12.50 -19.07 26.10
C CYS A 144 11.53 -17.95 25.71
N LEU A 145 11.42 -16.92 26.55
CA LEU A 145 10.81 -15.64 26.16
C LEU A 145 11.55 -15.13 24.91
N PRO A 146 10.86 -14.51 23.95
CA PRO A 146 11.54 -13.81 22.88
C PRO A 146 12.28 -12.62 23.50
N GLU A 147 13.60 -12.59 23.28
CA GLU A 147 14.43 -11.43 23.55
C GLU A 147 13.87 -10.26 22.75
N GLN A 148 13.25 -9.30 23.43
CA GLN A 148 12.92 -8.01 22.85
C GLN A 148 14.26 -7.34 22.55
N GLN A 149 14.63 -7.35 21.27
CA GLN A 149 15.73 -6.51 20.81
C GLN A 149 15.39 -5.03 21.06
N PRO A 150 16.40 -4.25 21.45
CA PRO A 150 16.24 -3.04 22.24
C PRO A 150 15.46 -1.98 21.49
N HIS A 151 14.58 -1.32 22.23
CA HIS A 151 14.00 -0.05 21.85
C HIS A 151 15.12 0.88 21.35
N SER A 152 14.98 1.36 20.12
CA SER A 152 15.67 2.54 19.64
C SER A 152 15.57 3.65 20.69
N PRO A 153 16.64 4.41 20.98
CA PRO A 153 16.55 5.46 21.98
C PRO A 153 15.51 6.51 21.55
N PRO A 154 14.78 7.13 22.50
CA PRO A 154 14.01 8.31 22.18
C PRO A 154 14.98 9.41 21.76
N ALA A 155 14.78 9.98 20.57
CA ALA A 155 15.40 11.23 20.17
C ALA A 155 14.94 12.30 21.18
N SER A 156 15.83 12.63 22.10
CA SER A 156 15.66 13.72 23.06
C SER A 156 15.72 15.06 22.31
N GLY A 157 14.80 15.95 22.66
CA GLY A 157 14.59 17.22 22.02
C GLY A 157 15.80 18.14 22.01
N GLY A 158 15.97 18.83 20.88
CA GLY A 158 16.72 20.08 20.76
C GLY A 158 15.77 21.14 20.20
N SER A 159 15.48 22.15 21.01
CA SER A 159 14.63 23.29 20.69
C SER A 159 15.42 24.38 19.96
N PHE A 160 14.70 25.11 19.10
CA PHE A 160 14.93 26.47 18.53
C PHE A 160 15.81 26.64 17.28
N PRO A 161 15.59 27.70 16.45
CA PRO A 161 14.38 28.54 16.30
C PRO A 161 13.88 28.68 14.85
N ILE A 162 12.67 29.25 14.77
CA ILE A 162 11.94 29.73 13.61
C ILE A 162 12.74 30.83 12.87
N PRO A 163 12.95 30.76 11.55
CA PRO A 163 13.24 31.95 10.77
C PRO A 163 11.93 32.71 10.54
N THR A 164 11.78 33.81 11.26
CA THR A 164 10.75 34.81 11.07
C THR A 164 10.99 35.55 9.75
N SER A 165 9.88 35.86 9.09
CA SER A 165 9.76 36.77 7.98
C SER A 165 10.41 38.14 8.26
N ARG A 166 11.22 38.62 7.31
CA ARG A 166 11.49 40.06 7.12
C ARG A 166 11.57 40.40 5.63
N GLU A 167 10.50 41.05 5.16
CA GLU A 167 10.51 42.19 4.22
C GLU A 167 11.60 43.22 4.60
N ALA A 168 12.23 44.06 3.76
CA ALA A 168 12.15 44.50 2.34
C ALA A 168 13.42 45.39 2.08
N PRO A 169 13.55 46.36 1.12
CA PRO A 169 13.02 46.63 -0.23
C PRO A 169 14.18 46.95 -1.25
N PRO A 170 14.08 47.87 -2.26
CA PRO A 170 14.33 47.60 -3.68
C PRO A 170 15.67 48.15 -4.25
N HIS A 171 15.94 47.83 -5.52
CA HIS A 171 16.78 48.61 -6.45
C HIS A 171 16.20 48.55 -7.86
#